data_AF-A0A7X8SK50-F1
#
_entry.id   AF-A0A7X8SK50-F1
#
_cell.length_a   1.000
_cell.length_b   1.000
_cell.length_c   1.000
_cell.angle_alpha   90.00
_cell.angle_beta   90.00
_cell.angle_gamma   90.00
#
_symmetry.space_group_name_H-M   'P 1'
#
loop_
_entity.id
_entity.type
_entity.pdbx_description
1 polymer ?
#
loop_
_entity_poly.entity_id
_entity_poly.type
_entity_poly.pdbx_seq_one_letter_code
_entity_poly.pdbx_strand_id
1 'polypeptide(L)'
;MNHEQTEQSFEKELQLSLFNSIKEKDLSLLEKTIATIEENDTAPFWAKQFSDLIHRLMKNVNFQQTQEVESFWMDVMRSFIDAVPR
;
A
#
# COMPACT_ATOMS: atom_id res chain seq x y z
N MET A 1 -14.28 24.92 -0.42
CA MET A 1 -14.38 24.36 0.95
C MET A 1 -14.80 22.91 1.01
N ASN A 2 -15.56 22.32 0.06
CA ASN A 2 -15.98 20.91 0.16
C ASN A 2 -14.99 19.88 -0.42
N HIS A 3 -14.12 20.25 -1.37
CA HIS A 3 -13.20 19.29 -2.00
C HIS A 3 -12.04 18.84 -1.10
N GLU A 4 -11.39 19.79 -0.39
CA GLU A 4 -10.22 19.50 0.44
C GLU A 4 -10.54 18.61 1.65
N GLN A 5 -11.77 18.65 2.17
CA GLN A 5 -12.19 17.79 3.29
C GLN A 5 -12.41 16.34 2.86
N THR A 6 -12.88 16.10 1.63
CA THR A 6 -13.08 14.75 1.09
C THR A 6 -11.74 14.08 0.77
N GLU A 7 -10.80 14.83 0.19
CA GLU A 7 -9.46 14.32 -0.13
C GLU A 7 -8.65 13.94 1.11
N GLN A 8 -8.72 14.75 2.18
CA GLN A 8 -8.08 14.42 3.46
C GLN A 8 -8.70 13.20 4.17
N SER A 9 -10.00 12.93 3.96
CA SER A 9 -10.64 11.71 4.49
C SER A 9 -10.14 10.48 3.75
N PHE A 10 -10.12 10.55 2.41
CA PHE A 10 -9.66 9.46 1.56
C PHE A 10 -8.20 9.08 1.85
N GLU A 11 -7.31 10.06 1.98
CA GLU A 11 -5.89 9.80 2.26
C GLU A 11 -5.67 9.10 3.61
N LYS A 12 -6.41 9.49 4.65
CA LYS A 12 -6.36 8.84 5.96
C LYS A 12 -6.90 7.41 5.92
N GLU A 13 -8.01 7.20 5.23
CA GLU A 13 -8.60 5.86 5.02
C GLU A 13 -7.63 4.93 4.28
N LEU A 14 -6.94 5.48 3.27
CA LEU A 14 -5.92 4.75 2.52
C LEU A 14 -4.73 4.38 3.39
N GLN A 15 -4.16 5.34 4.14
CA GLN A 15 -3.05 5.09 5.06
C GLN A 15 -3.41 4.01 6.08
N LEU A 16 -4.62 4.07 6.65
CA LEU A 16 -5.09 3.10 7.63
C LEU A 16 -5.27 1.70 7.01
N SER A 17 -5.84 1.62 5.81
CA SER A 17 -6.06 0.35 5.10
C SER A 17 -4.74 -0.32 4.74
N LEU A 18 -3.77 0.46 4.23
CA LEU A 18 -2.42 -0.01 3.97
C LEU A 18 -1.74 -0.47 5.26
N PHE A 19 -1.76 0.34 6.32
CA PHE A 19 -1.16 -0.04 7.59
C PHE A 19 -1.72 -1.35 8.15
N ASN A 20 -3.04 -1.52 8.12
CA ASN A 20 -3.69 -2.75 8.61
C ASN A 20 -3.30 -3.96 7.75
N SER A 21 -3.31 -3.84 6.42
CA SER A 21 -2.89 -4.93 5.52
C SER A 21 -1.46 -5.40 5.79
N ILE A 22 -0.54 -4.46 6.03
CA ILE A 22 0.87 -4.74 6.31
C ILE A 22 1.04 -5.37 7.68
N LYS A 23 0.38 -4.80 8.69
CA LYS A 23 0.45 -5.28 10.08
C LYS A 23 -0.11 -6.70 10.22
N GLU A 24 -1.21 -6.98 9.54
CA GLU A 24 -1.89 -8.28 9.59
C GLU A 24 -1.31 -9.28 8.57
N LYS A 25 -0.38 -8.84 7.72
CA LYS A 25 0.16 -9.61 6.59
C LYS A 25 -0.96 -10.15 5.69
N ASP A 26 -2.02 -9.36 5.51
CA ASP A 26 -3.17 -9.70 4.68
C ASP A 26 -2.90 -9.26 3.24
N LEU A 27 -2.45 -10.23 2.43
CA LEU A 27 -2.16 -10.01 1.01
C LEU A 27 -3.42 -9.60 0.23
N SER A 28 -4.58 -10.18 0.57
CA SER A 28 -5.83 -9.87 -0.13
C SER A 28 -6.26 -8.42 0.11
N LEU A 29 -6.13 -7.96 1.35
CA LEU A 29 -6.43 -6.57 1.70
C LEU A 29 -5.42 -5.61 1.05
N LEU A 30 -4.14 -5.98 1.02
CA LEU A 30 -3.11 -5.18 0.35
C LEU A 30 -3.43 -5.03 -1.14
N GLU A 31 -3.68 -6.13 -1.86
CA GLU A 31 -4.01 -6.13 -3.29
C GLU A 31 -5.26 -5.29 -3.59
N LYS A 32 -6.32 -5.40 -2.78
CA LYS A 32 -7.53 -4.58 -2.92
C LYS A 32 -7.24 -3.09 -2.72
N THR A 33 -6.42 -2.76 -1.72
CA THR A 33 -6.05 -1.38 -1.44
C THR A 33 -5.21 -0.80 -2.56
N ILE A 34 -4.29 -1.59 -3.13
CA ILE A 34 -3.50 -1.22 -4.31
C ILE A 34 -4.40 -0.99 -5.53
N ALA A 35 -5.33 -1.89 -5.84
CA ALA A 35 -6.29 -1.70 -6.93
C ALA A 35 -7.11 -0.41 -6.77
N THR A 36 -7.53 -0.10 -5.53
CA THR A 36 -8.25 1.16 -5.21
C THR A 36 -7.40 2.41 -5.51
N ILE A 37 -6.08 2.35 -5.29
CA ILE A 37 -5.16 3.44 -5.63
C ILE A 37 -5.09 3.62 -7.15
N GLU A 38 -5.01 2.51 -7.90
CA GLU A 38 -4.85 2.52 -9.36
C GLU A 38 -6.09 3.00 -10.09
N GLU A 39 -7.28 2.63 -9.60
CA GLU A 39 -8.56 3.05 -10.15
C GLU A 39 -8.91 4.51 -9.79
N ASN A 40 -8.21 5.12 -8.83
CA ASN A 40 -8.47 6.48 -8.38
C ASN A 40 -7.48 7.48 -9.00
N ASP A 41 -7.94 8.23 -10.01
CA ASP A 41 -7.17 9.29 -10.66
C ASP A 41 -6.66 10.37 -9.68
N THR A 42 -7.41 10.61 -8.61
CA THR A 42 -7.09 11.61 -7.57
C THR A 42 -6.23 11.05 -6.44
N ALA A 43 -5.78 9.78 -6.52
CA ALA A 43 -4.94 9.19 -5.48
C ALA A 43 -3.64 10.02 -5.28
N PRO A 44 -3.21 10.21 -4.02
CA PRO A 44 -1.99 10.93 -3.70
C PRO A 44 -0.77 10.36 -4.43
N PHE A 45 0.19 11.23 -4.77
CA PHE A 45 1.39 10.82 -5.49
C PHE A 45 2.19 9.72 -4.77
N TRP A 46 2.34 9.82 -3.45
CA TRP A 46 3.03 8.81 -2.65
C TRP A 46 2.35 7.44 -2.74
N ALA A 47 1.01 7.41 -2.80
CA ALA A 47 0.24 6.18 -2.89
C ALA A 47 0.44 5.49 -4.23
N LYS A 48 0.46 6.26 -5.33
CA LYS A 48 0.77 5.74 -6.67
C LYS A 48 2.20 5.18 -6.73
N GLN A 49 3.18 5.88 -6.17
CA GLN A 49 4.56 5.37 -6.07
C GLN A 49 4.68 4.10 -5.23
N PHE A 50 3.94 4.03 -4.12
CA PHE A 50 3.88 2.85 -3.27
C PHE A 50 3.28 1.67 -4.04
N SER A 51 2.17 1.87 -4.75
CA SER A 51 1.56 0.86 -5.64
C SER A 51 2.57 0.27 -6.64
N ASP A 52 3.27 1.13 -7.40
CA ASP A 52 4.28 0.71 -8.38
C ASP A 52 5.40 -0.13 -7.74
N LEU A 53 5.75 0.17 -6.50
CA LEU A 53 6.74 -0.58 -5.76
C LEU A 53 6.21 -1.92 -5.27
N ILE A 54 4.98 -2.01 -4.77
CA ILE A 54 4.34 -3.28 -4.39
C ILE A 54 4.29 -4.24 -5.56
N HIS A 55 3.92 -3.78 -6.76
CA HIS A 55 3.94 -4.61 -7.96
C HIS A 55 5.33 -5.15 -8.30
N ARG A 56 6.38 -4.35 -8.09
CA ARG A 56 7.76 -4.81 -8.29
C ARG A 56 8.18 -5.85 -7.25
N LEU A 57 7.78 -5.67 -5.99
CA LEU A 57 8.06 -6.65 -4.93
C LEU A 57 7.33 -7.97 -5.19
N MET A 58 6.03 -7.92 -5.49
CA MET A 58 5.22 -9.13 -5.72
C MET A 58 5.73 -9.98 -6.89
N LYS A 59 6.27 -9.37 -7.95
CA LYS A 59 6.84 -10.10 -9.11
C LYS A 59 8.06 -10.94 -8.75
N ASN A 60 8.75 -10.63 -7.66
CA ASN A 60 10.01 -11.26 -7.28
C ASN A 60 9.86 -12.24 -6.10
N VAL A 61 8.64 -12.48 -5.63
CA VAL A 61 8.39 -13.30 -4.43
C VAL A 61 7.76 -14.62 -4.82
N ASN A 62 8.37 -15.71 -4.37
CA ASN A 62 7.75 -17.03 -4.37
C ASN A 62 6.95 -17.22 -3.07
N PHE A 63 5.63 -17.02 -3.15
CA PHE A 63 4.72 -17.15 -2.00
C PHE A 63 4.60 -18.58 -1.43
N GLN A 64 5.21 -19.59 -2.07
CA GLN A 64 5.31 -20.94 -1.50
C GLN A 64 6.50 -21.08 -0.52
N GLN A 65 7.42 -20.12 -0.49
CA GLN A 65 8.60 -20.14 0.39
C GLN A 65 8.42 -19.16 1.55
N THR A 66 8.29 -19.69 2.77
CA THR A 66 8.05 -18.88 3.99
C THR A 66 9.07 -17.76 4.20
N GLN A 67 10.36 -18.03 3.93
CA GLN A 67 11.43 -17.03 4.09
C GLN A 67 11.27 -15.85 3.12
N GLU A 68 10.90 -16.11 1.86
CA GLU A 68 10.67 -15.05 0.87
C GLU A 68 9.43 -14.22 1.23
N VAL A 69 8.39 -14.86 1.77
CA VAL A 69 7.18 -14.16 2.26
C VAL A 69 7.50 -13.25 3.45
N GLU A 70 8.37 -13.67 4.37
CA GLU A 70 8.80 -12.80 5.46
C GLU A 70 9.62 -11.61 4.96
N SER A 71 10.57 -11.85 4.03
CA SER A 71 11.34 -10.78 3.40
C SER A 71 10.43 -9.77 2.69
N PHE A 72 9.45 -10.27 1.93
CA PHE A 72 8.44 -9.46 1.26
C PHE A 72 7.76 -8.50 2.23
N TRP A 73 7.20 -9.01 3.34
CA TRP A 73 6.49 -8.16 4.29
C TRP A 73 7.38 -7.12 4.98
N MET A 74 8.67 -7.43 5.18
CA MET A 74 9.65 -6.47 5.70
C MET A 74 9.93 -5.36 4.68
N ASP A 75 10.09 -5.72 3.40
CA ASP A 75 10.32 -4.76 2.32
C ASP A 75 9.09 -3.86 2.08
N VAL A 76 7.89 -4.44 2.16
CA VAL A 76 6.63 -3.70 2.11
C VAL A 76 6.51 -2.70 3.26
N MET A 77 6.78 -3.14 4.50
CA MET A 77 6.72 -2.27 5.67
C MET A 77 7.71 -1.11 5.59
N ARG A 78 8.96 -1.40 5.18
CA ARG A 78 9.99 -0.37 4.98
C ARG A 78 9.55 0.66 3.95
N SER A 79 9.04 0.19 2.82
CA SER A 79 8.62 1.06 1.73
C SER A 79 7.41 1.91 2.11
N PHE A 80 6.52 1.40 2.96
CA PHE A 80 5.41 2.17 3.50
C PHE A 80 5.90 3.31 4.39
N ILE A 81 6.84 3.02 5.29
CA ILE A 81 7.45 4.03 6.16
C ILE A 81 8.19 5.11 5.35
N ASP A 82 8.86 4.72 4.27
CA ASP A 82 9.63 5.64 3.42
C ASP A 82 8.73 6.51 2.51
N ALA A 83 7.58 5.98 2.08
CA ALA A 83 6.68 6.67 1.14
C ALA A 83 5.63 7.55 1.81
N VAL A 84 5.11 7.16 2.98
CA VAL A 84 3.96 7.84 3.60
C VAL A 84 4.36 9.19 4.22
N PRO A 85 3.66 10.29 3.89
CA PRO A 85 3.87 11.60 4.52
C PRO A 85 3.60 11.58 6.02
N ARG A 86 4.38 12.35 6.79
CA ARG A 86 4.24 12.50 8.26
C ARG A 86 3.33 13.65 8.65
#